data_AF-A0A6L3C9J3-F1
#
_entry.id   AF-A0A6L3C9J3-F1
#
_cell.length_a   1.000
_cell.length_b   1.000
_cell.length_c   1.000
_cell.angle_alpha   90.00
_cell.angle_beta   90.00
_cell.angle_gamma   90.00
#
_symmetry.space_group_name_H-M   'P 1'
#
loop_
_entity.id
_entity.type
_entity.pdbx_description
1 polymer ?
#
loop_
_entity_poly.entity_id
_entity_poly.type
_entity_poly.pdbx_seq_one_letter_code
_entity_poly.pdbx_strand_id
1 'polypeptide(L)'
;FLPSGAGTRFAEDKEKRLYDGREHVLEFALKADYALLRAEVADTLGNMVYQATSRNWNPTMAMAAGVTVAEVDTVHEPGGIDPELVITQAIFIDRLVLSD
;
A
#
# COMPACT_ATOMS: atom_id res chain seq x y z
N PHE A 1 3.12 1.65 18.60
CA PHE A 1 3.19 0.58 19.61
C PHE A 1 2.14 -0.46 19.30
N LEU A 2 2.52 -1.73 19.23
CA LEU A 2 1.65 -2.85 18.86
C LEU A 2 1.83 -3.99 19.87
N PRO A 3 0.80 -4.77 20.21
CA PRO A 3 0.94 -5.93 21.07
C PRO A 3 1.51 -7.15 20.32
N SER A 4 1.50 -7.10 18.97
CA SER A 4 2.05 -8.16 18.12
C SER A 4 3.56 -8.24 18.31
N GLY A 5 4.08 -9.45 18.52
CA GLY A 5 5.52 -9.71 18.73
C GLY A 5 6.01 -9.52 20.17
N ALA A 6 5.21 -8.91 21.07
CA ALA A 6 5.54 -8.81 22.50
C ALA A 6 5.81 -10.19 23.12
N GLY A 7 6.80 -10.29 24.00
CA GLY A 7 7.22 -11.57 24.59
C GLY A 7 7.85 -12.59 23.62
N THR A 8 8.13 -12.22 22.37
CA THR A 8 8.80 -13.08 21.39
C THR A 8 10.19 -12.53 21.02
N ARG A 9 10.97 -13.31 20.27
CA ARG A 9 12.26 -12.86 19.72
C ARG A 9 12.16 -11.59 18.86
N PHE A 10 10.99 -11.29 18.28
CA PHE A 10 10.80 -10.10 17.45
C PHE A 10 10.78 -8.79 18.25
N ALA A 11 10.68 -8.88 19.58
CA ALA A 11 10.74 -7.74 20.49
C ALA A 11 12.13 -7.53 21.11
N GLU A 12 13.13 -8.34 20.73
CA GLU A 12 14.52 -8.15 21.13
C GLU A 12 15.01 -6.79 20.64
N ASP A 13 15.69 -6.04 21.51
CA ASP A 13 16.25 -4.71 21.24
C ASP A 13 15.26 -3.61 20.81
N LYS A 14 13.95 -3.87 20.88
CA LYS A 14 12.91 -2.87 20.61
C LYS A 14 12.41 -2.21 21.89
N GLU A 15 11.96 -0.96 21.77
CA GLU A 15 11.33 -0.25 22.88
C GLU A 15 10.00 -0.93 23.27
N LYS A 16 9.80 -1.15 24.58
CA LYS A 16 8.61 -1.80 25.13
C LYS A 16 7.90 -0.86 26.09
N ARG A 17 6.56 -0.90 26.06
CA ARG A 17 5.72 -0.15 27.00
C ARG A 17 4.52 -0.98 27.45
N LEU A 18 4.09 -0.78 28.68
CA LEU A 18 2.86 -1.33 29.20
C LEU A 18 1.71 -0.35 28.97
N TYR A 19 0.66 -0.83 28.30
CA TYR A 19 -0.62 -0.13 28.17
C TYR A 19 -1.70 -1.06 28.73
N ASP A 20 -2.43 -0.59 29.75
CA ASP A 20 -3.47 -1.36 30.45
C ASP A 20 -3.03 -2.77 30.90
N GLY A 21 -1.81 -2.86 31.42
CA GLY A 21 -1.22 -4.13 31.89
C GLY A 21 -0.75 -5.08 30.78
N ARG A 22 -0.84 -4.68 29.50
CA ARG A 22 -0.37 -5.46 28.35
C ARG A 22 0.90 -4.87 27.74
N GLU A 23 1.91 -5.72 27.52
CA GLU A 23 3.15 -5.32 26.84
C GLU A 23 2.89 -5.02 25.35
N HIS A 24 3.44 -3.90 24.89
CA HIS A 24 3.46 -3.47 23.50
C HIS A 24 4.88 -3.11 23.09
N VAL A 25 5.18 -3.30 21.81
CA VAL A 25 6.48 -3.04 21.20
C VAL A 25 6.40 -1.86 20.23
N LEU A 26 7.43 -1.03 20.18
CA LEU A 26 7.56 0.01 19.17
C LEU A 26 7.99 -0.61 17.84
N GLU A 27 7.25 -0.31 16.78
CA GLU A 27 7.64 -0.57 15.39
C GLU A 27 7.69 0.77 14.66
N PHE A 28 8.71 0.94 13.82
CA PHE A 28 8.83 2.12 12.96
C PHE A 28 8.11 1.89 11.64
N ALA A 29 7.64 2.98 11.03
CA ALA A 29 7.08 2.93 9.68
C ALA A 29 8.16 2.51 8.68
N LEU A 30 7.84 1.56 7.80
CA LEU A 30 8.71 1.20 6.69
C LEU A 30 8.51 2.19 5.54
N LYS A 31 9.62 2.68 4.98
CA LYS A 31 9.65 3.54 3.80
C LYS A 31 10.47 2.86 2.71
N ALA A 32 10.16 3.18 1.46
CA ALA A 32 10.88 2.70 0.30
C ALA A 32 11.17 3.85 -0.66
N ASP A 33 12.24 3.73 -1.45
CA ASP A 33 12.50 4.67 -2.53
C ASP A 33 11.52 4.42 -3.69
N TYR A 34 11.25 3.14 -3.98
CA TYR A 34 10.37 2.70 -5.05
C TYR A 34 9.33 1.67 -4.58
N ALA A 35 8.12 1.74 -5.11
CA ALA A 35 7.12 0.67 -5.05
C ALA A 35 6.70 0.23 -6.45
N LEU A 36 6.79 -1.08 -6.69
CA LEU A 36 6.29 -1.73 -7.89
C LEU A 36 4.93 -2.33 -7.55
N LEU A 37 3.90 -1.90 -8.28
CA LEU A 37 2.51 -2.18 -7.98
C LEU A 37 1.84 -2.90 -9.15
N ARG A 38 0.78 -3.65 -8.84
CA ARG A 38 -0.10 -4.29 -9.83
C ARG A 38 -1.55 -3.94 -9.54
N ALA A 39 -2.28 -3.49 -10.55
CA ALA A 39 -3.72 -3.27 -10.47
C ALA A 39 -4.43 -3.82 -11.72
N GLU A 40 -5.73 -4.06 -11.65
CA GLU A 40 -6.52 -4.59 -12.78
C GLU A 40 -6.82 -3.47 -13.77
N VAL A 41 -7.39 -2.37 -13.27
CA VAL A 41 -7.80 -1.23 -14.09
C VAL A 41 -7.19 0.05 -13.52
N ALA A 42 -6.75 0.95 -14.39
CA ALA A 42 -6.46 2.34 -14.04
C ALA A 42 -7.08 3.33 -15.02
N ASP A 43 -7.18 4.60 -14.64
CA ASP A 43 -7.38 5.69 -15.59
C ASP A 43 -6.04 6.36 -15.94
N THR A 44 -6.02 7.22 -16.96
CA THR A 44 -4.80 7.94 -17.36
C THR A 44 -4.28 8.93 -16.32
N LEU A 45 -5.04 9.23 -15.26
CA LEU A 45 -4.59 10.02 -14.11
C LEU A 45 -3.84 9.16 -13.08
N GLY A 46 -4.08 7.84 -13.03
CA GLY A 46 -3.50 6.93 -12.05
C GLY A 46 -4.49 6.43 -10.99
N ASN A 47 -5.78 6.67 -11.11
CA ASN A 47 -6.76 6.07 -10.20
C ASN A 47 -6.88 4.58 -10.49
N MET A 48 -6.71 3.72 -9.48
CA MET A 48 -6.62 2.27 -9.68
C MET A 48 -7.70 1.46 -8.95
N VAL A 49 -8.11 0.39 -9.62
CA VAL A 49 -9.00 -0.66 -9.11
C VAL A 49 -8.27 -2.00 -9.15
N TYR A 50 -8.54 -2.85 -8.17
CA TYR A 50 -7.86 -4.14 -7.99
C TYR A 50 -8.85 -5.30 -8.02
N GLN A 51 -8.38 -6.45 -8.47
CA GLN A 51 -9.18 -7.67 -8.53
C GLN A 51 -9.02 -8.53 -7.26
N ALA A 52 -10.05 -8.55 -6.42
CA ALA A 52 -10.13 -9.44 -5.26
C ALA A 52 -8.83 -9.43 -4.40
N THR A 53 -8.15 -10.58 -4.27
CA THR A 53 -6.97 -10.75 -3.42
C THR A 53 -5.69 -10.15 -4.02
N SER A 54 -5.67 -9.77 -5.31
CA SER A 54 -4.52 -9.10 -5.93
C SER A 54 -4.28 -7.70 -5.33
N ARG A 55 -5.29 -7.12 -4.67
CA ARG A 55 -5.20 -5.85 -3.94
C ARG A 55 -4.10 -5.84 -2.88
N ASN A 56 -4.08 -6.85 -2.00
CA ASN A 56 -3.18 -7.00 -0.84
C ASN A 56 -2.44 -5.72 -0.38
N TRP A 57 -1.14 -5.61 -0.61
CA TRP A 57 -0.24 -4.55 -0.15
C TRP A 57 -0.11 -3.39 -1.13
N ASN A 58 -0.66 -3.50 -2.35
CA ASN A 58 -0.46 -2.50 -3.39
C ASN A 58 -0.88 -1.09 -2.93
N PRO A 59 -2.08 -0.87 -2.35
CA PRO A 59 -2.46 0.46 -1.86
C PRO A 59 -1.55 0.97 -0.74
N THR A 60 -1.15 0.09 0.18
CA THR A 60 -0.29 0.45 1.31
C THR A 60 1.10 0.88 0.83
N MET A 61 1.68 0.15 -0.11
CA MET A 61 2.99 0.46 -0.67
C MET A 61 2.98 1.71 -1.55
N ALA A 62 1.87 1.99 -2.26
CA ALA A 62 1.70 3.22 -3.03
C ALA A 62 1.90 4.47 -2.14
N MET A 63 1.40 4.44 -0.91
CA MET A 63 1.54 5.55 0.05
C MET A 63 2.87 5.55 0.83
N ALA A 64 3.65 4.47 0.76
CA ALA A 64 4.86 4.27 1.56
C ALA A 64 6.16 4.53 0.80
N ALA A 65 6.10 4.68 -0.53
CA ALA A 65 7.26 4.89 -1.38
C ALA A 65 7.42 6.35 -1.84
N GLY A 66 8.66 6.75 -2.15
CA GLY A 66 8.95 8.04 -2.77
C GLY A 66 8.57 8.09 -4.26
N VAL A 67 8.64 6.95 -4.95
CA VAL A 67 8.26 6.80 -6.36
C VAL A 67 7.49 5.50 -6.56
N THR A 68 6.43 5.55 -7.35
CA THR A 68 5.54 4.42 -7.60
C THR A 68 5.44 4.11 -9.09
N VAL A 69 5.44 2.82 -9.42
CA VAL A 69 5.24 2.34 -10.79
C VAL A 69 4.20 1.24 -10.74
N ALA A 70 3.06 1.46 -11.39
CA ALA A 70 1.97 0.50 -11.41
C ALA A 70 1.80 -0.12 -12.79
N GLU A 71 1.89 -1.44 -12.85
CA GLU A 71 1.52 -2.25 -14.00
C GLU A 71 0.01 -2.53 -13.95
N VAL A 72 -0.70 -2.36 -15.06
CA VAL A 72 -2.17 -2.46 -15.14
C VAL A 72 -2.65 -3.18 -16.39
N ASP A 73 -3.73 -3.95 -16.28
CA ASP A 73 -4.29 -4.72 -17.42
C ASP A 73 -5.06 -3.83 -18.40
N THR A 74 -5.75 -2.81 -17.88
CA THR A 74 -6.61 -1.95 -18.69
C THR A 74 -6.49 -0.51 -18.23
N VAL A 75 -6.40 0.40 -19.20
CA VAL A 75 -6.38 1.85 -18.96
C VAL A 75 -7.60 2.49 -19.61
N HIS A 76 -8.36 3.25 -18.82
CA HIS A 76 -9.48 4.06 -19.29
C HIS A 76 -9.14 5.55 -19.33
N GLU A 77 -9.92 6.32 -20.08
CA GLU A 77 -9.90 7.78 -19.95
C GLU A 77 -10.55 8.21 -18.63
N PRO A 78 -10.23 9.41 -18.11
CA PRO A 78 -10.79 9.90 -16.85
C PRO A 78 -12.32 9.97 -16.93
N GLY A 79 -12.99 9.46 -15.88
CA GLY A 79 -14.44 9.26 -15.84
C GLY A 79 -14.90 7.89 -16.37
N GLY A 80 -14.00 7.07 -16.92
CA GLY A 80 -14.25 5.68 -17.29
C GLY A 80 -14.24 4.69 -16.12
N ILE A 81 -13.87 5.13 -14.92
CA ILE A 81 -13.94 4.37 -13.68
C ILE A 81 -14.97 5.05 -12.76
N ASP A 82 -15.87 4.26 -12.17
CA ASP A 82 -16.76 4.74 -11.12
C ASP A 82 -15.92 5.24 -9.93
N PRO A 83 -16.03 6.53 -9.53
CA PRO A 83 -15.26 7.08 -8.43
C PRO A 83 -15.36 6.29 -7.12
N GLU A 84 -16.49 5.63 -6.85
CA GLU A 84 -16.70 4.83 -5.63
C GLU A 84 -15.94 3.49 -5.65
N LEU A 85 -15.44 3.07 -6.82
CA LEU A 85 -14.64 1.85 -6.97
C LEU A 85 -13.13 2.12 -6.85
N VAL A 86 -12.70 3.38 -6.90
CA VAL A 86 -11.27 3.74 -6.83
C VAL A 86 -10.72 3.41 -5.44
N ILE A 87 -9.73 2.51 -5.40
CA ILE A 87 -9.08 2.10 -4.15
C ILE A 87 -7.83 2.93 -3.88
N THR A 88 -7.00 3.10 -4.91
CA THR A 88 -5.77 3.91 -4.81
C THR A 88 -5.94 5.11 -5.72
N GLN A 89 -5.90 6.30 -5.11
CA GLN A 89 -6.10 7.55 -5.83
C GLN A 89 -4.84 7.91 -6.62
N ALA A 90 -5.04 8.56 -7.77
CA ALA A 90 -4.01 9.03 -8.69
C ALA A 90 -2.84 9.79 -8.03
N ILE A 91 -3.09 10.51 -6.94
CA ILE A 91 -2.05 11.26 -6.22
C ILE A 91 -0.91 10.38 -5.70
N PHE A 92 -1.14 9.09 -5.51
CA PHE A 92 -0.12 8.14 -5.04
C PHE A 92 0.56 7.38 -6.18
N ILE A 93 0.30 7.73 -7.44
CA ILE A 93 0.78 7.01 -8.62
C ILE A 93 1.59 7.94 -9.52
N ASP A 94 2.87 7.66 -9.69
CA ASP A 94 3.77 8.47 -10.51
C ASP A 94 3.84 7.98 -11.96
N ARG A 95 3.76 6.65 -12.16
CA ARG A 95 3.92 6.03 -13.48
C ARG A 95 2.98 4.85 -13.65
N LEU A 96 2.32 4.80 -14.80
CA LEU A 96 1.52 3.65 -15.26
C LEU A 96 2.25 2.93 -16.38
N VAL A 97 2.18 1.60 -16.37
CA VAL A 97 2.64 0.72 -17.43
C VAL A 97 1.50 -0.21 -17.80
N LEU A 98 1.05 -0.18 -19.05
CA LEU A 98 0.06 -1.13 -19.56
C LEU A 98 0.74 -2.49 -19.76
N SER A 99 0.15 -3.56 -19.25
CA SER A 99 0.64 -4.92 -19.47
C SER A 99 0.39 -5.36 -20.92
N ASP A 100 1.20 -6.29 -21.42
CA ASP A 100 1.10 -6.86 -22.77
C ASP A 100 -0.15 -7.75 -22.98
#